data_AF-A0A0F8CJQ4-F1
#
_entry.id   AF-A0A0F8CJQ4-F1
#
_cell.length_a   1.000
_cell.length_b   1.000
_cell.length_c   1.000
_cell.angle_alpha   90.00
_cell.angle_beta   90.00
_cell.angle_gamma   90.00
#
_symmetry.space_group_name_H-M   'P 1'
#
loop_
_entity.id
_entity.type
_entity.pdbx_description
1 polymer ?
#
loop_
_entity_poly.entity_id
_entity_poly.type
_entity_poly.pdbx_seq_one_letter_code
_entity_poly.pdbx_strand_id
1 'polypeptide(L)' 'MESFKVTLDRIEGSTAVLLLRDNESIKIDFPLFLLPPESKEGDILTLSIVKDSQETEAAKERVSTLLDKLKNKNKNKETD' A
#
# COMPACT_ATOMS: atom_id res chain seq x y z
N MET A 1 -10.59 -14.10 7.85
CA MET A 1 -9.95 -12.78 7.92
C MET A 1 -8.61 -13.00 8.59
N GLU A 2 -7.52 -12.88 7.84
CA GLU A 2 -6.18 -13.01 8.42
C GLU A 2 -5.75 -11.63 8.91
N SER A 3 -5.87 -11.42 10.22
CA SER A 3 -5.31 -10.27 10.92
C SER A 3 -4.13 -10.75 11.73
N PHE A 4 -2.94 -10.21 11.47
CA PHE A 4 -1.75 -10.54 12.24
C PHE A 4 -1.31 -9.35 13.08
N LYS A 5 -0.77 -9.67 14.25
CA LYS A 5 -0.24 -8.67 15.18
C LYS A 5 1.24 -8.47 14.88
N VAL A 6 1.62 -7.22 14.72
CA VAL A 6 3.00 -6.81 14.62
C VAL A 6 3.34 -5.91 15.79
N THR A 7 4.58 -5.96 16.24
CA THR A 7 5.10 -5.06 17.27
C THR A 7 6.08 -4.11 16.59
N LEU A 8 5.95 -2.82 16.86
CA LEU A 8 6.88 -1.83 16.38
C LEU A 8 8.17 -1.96 17.19
N ASP A 9 9.24 -2.47 16.57
CA ASP A 9 10.52 -2.72 17.24
C ASP A 9 11.35 -1.43 17.31
N ARG A 10 11.47 -0.73 16.18
CA ARG A 10 12.27 0.50 16.06
C ARG A 10 11.69 1.46 15.04
N ILE A 11 11.89 2.76 15.26
CA ILE A 11 11.60 3.82 14.28
C ILE A 11 12.93 4.44 13.82
N GLU A 12 13.23 4.33 12.54
CA GLU A 12 14.35 5.01 11.89
C GLU A 12 13.83 6.16 11.01
N GLY A 13 13.78 7.35 11.59
CA GLY A 13 13.38 8.58 10.89
C GLY A 13 11.94 8.51 10.39
N SER A 14 11.76 8.22 9.10
CA SER A 14 10.46 8.10 8.44
C SER A 14 10.00 6.66 8.19
N THR A 15 10.75 5.67 8.66
CA THR A 15 10.46 4.24 8.49
C THR A 15 10.39 3.57 9.86
N ALA A 16 9.42 2.69 10.04
CA ALA A 16 9.22 1.89 11.23
C ALA A 16 9.47 0.42 10.92
N VAL A 17 10.27 -0.24 11.74
CA VAL A 17 10.52 -1.68 11.69
C VAL A 17 9.47 -2.38 12.54
N LEU A 18 8.62 -3.17 11.89
CA LEU A 18 7.57 -3.96 12.52
C LEU A 18 8.00 -5.43 12.55
N LEU A 19 7.86 -6.09 13.70
CA LEU A 19 8.12 -7.52 13.87
C LEU A 19 6.80 -8.28 14.03
N LEU A 20 6.58 -9.33 13.26
CA LEU A 20 5.40 -10.18 13.41
C LEU A 20 5.46 -10.97 14.73
N ARG A 21 4.42 -10.87 15.56
CA ARG A 21 4.32 -11.68 16.79
C ARG A 21 4.08 -13.16 16.51
N ASP A 22 3.36 -13.45 15.42
CA ASP A 22 3.06 -14.83 15.04
C ASP A 22 4.29 -15.53 14.46
N ASN A 23 5.18 -14.76 13.83
CA ASN A 23 6.41 -15.23 13.21
C ASN A 23 7.51 -14.17 13.35
N GLU A 24 8.33 -14.26 14.41
CA GLU A 24 9.42 -13.31 14.70
C GLU A 24 10.50 -13.23 13.59
N SER A 25 10.52 -14.20 12.68
CA SER A 25 11.37 -14.18 11.48
C SER A 25 10.91 -13.17 10.41
N ILE A 26 9.68 -12.65 10.49
CA ILE A 26 9.17 -11.69 9.52
C ILE A 26 9.31 -10.28 10.10
N LYS A 27 10.22 -9.51 9.50
CA LYS A 27 10.37 -8.07 9.71
C LYS A 27 9.74 -7.33 8.53
N ILE A 28 8.99 -6.29 8.84
CA ILE A 28 8.31 -5.45 7.86
C ILE A 28 8.78 -4.02 8.09
N ASP A 29 9.54 -3.49 7.14
CA ASP A 29 9.83 -2.07 7.07
C ASP A 29 8.60 -1.35 6.52
N PHE A 30 8.01 -0.50 7.36
CA PHE A 30 6.76 0.19 7.06
C PHE A 30 6.96 1.70 7.18
N PRO A 31 6.59 2.49 6.17
CA PRO A 31 6.74 3.94 6.22
C PRO A 31 5.88 4.53 7.34
N LEU A 32 6.48 5.38 8.17
CA LEU A 32 5.87 5.96 9.36
C LEU A 32 4.70 6.89 9.03
N PHE A 33 4.72 7.52 7.85
CA PHE A 33 3.60 8.31 7.33
C PHE A 33 2.31 7.49 7.14
N LEU A 34 2.41 6.18 6.89
CA LEU A 34 1.27 5.28 6.74
C LEU A 34 0.84 4.65 8.07
N LEU A 35 1.58 4.87 9.15
CA LEU A 35 1.18 4.42 10.48
C LEU A 35 0.16 5.38 11.10
N PRO A 36 -0.70 4.87 12.01
CA PRO A 36 -1.58 5.71 12.80
C PRO A 36 -0.81 6.81 13.54
N PRO A 37 -1.39 8.03 13.70
CA PRO A 37 -0.72 9.20 14.27
C PRO A 37 -0.28 9.11 15.75
N GLU A 38 -0.25 7.92 16.35
CA GLU A 38 0.20 7.69 17.73
C GLU A 38 1.14 6.49 17.86
N SER A 39 1.59 5.88 16.76
CA SER A 39 2.49 4.73 16.80
C SER A 39 3.87 5.10 17.35
N LYS A 40 4.30 4.39 18.39
CA LYS A 40 5.61 4.52 19.04
C LYS A 40 6.36 3.19 19.03
N GLU A 41 7.66 3.26 19.29
CA GLU A 41 8.48 2.06 19.53
C GLU A 41 7.90 1.26 20.70
N GLY A 42 7.71 -0.05 20.50
CA GLY A 42 7.05 -0.97 21.42
C GLY A 42 5.54 -1.12 21.25
N ASP A 43 4.92 -0.34 20.37
CA ASP A 43 3.47 -0.39 20.16
C ASP A 43 3.05 -1.63 19.36
N ILE A 44 1.82 -2.13 19.58
CA ILE A 44 1.31 -3.35 18.93
C ILE A 44 0.26 -2.95 17.92
N LEU A 45 0.59 -3.13 16.65
CA LEU A 45 -0.33 -2.88 15.54
C LEU A 45 -0.98 -4.18 15.08
N THR A 46 -2.20 -4.07 14.58
CA THR A 46 -2.91 -5.17 13.94
C THR A 46 -2.98 -4.89 12.44
N LEU A 47 -2.23 -5.63 11.63
CA LEU A 47 -2.35 -5.58 10.18
C LEU A 47 -3.42 -6.57 9.71
N SER A 48 -4.35 -6.09 8.89
CA SER A 48 -5.33 -6.93 8.22
C SER A 48 -5.10 -6.82 6.72
N ILE A 49 -4.62 -7.89 6.09
CA ILE A 49 -4.48 -7.93 4.62
C ILE A 49 -5.79 -8.47 4.07
N VAL A 50 -6.53 -7.62 3.37
CA VAL A 50 -7.76 -7.99 2.68
C VAL A 50 -7.50 -7.90 1.18
N LYS A 51 -7.64 -9.05 0.49
CA LYS A 51 -7.57 -9.08 -0.98
C LYS A 51 -8.88 -8.52 -1.53
N ASP A 52 -8.89 -7.24 -1.85
CA ASP A 52 -10.03 -6.61 -2.49
C ASP A 52 -10.05 -6.91 -4.00
N SER A 53 -10.87 -7.88 -4.38
CA SER A 53 -10.98 -8.31 -5.78
C SER A 53 -11.83 -7.33 -6.61
N GLN A 54 -12.69 -6.52 -5.97
CA GLN A 54 -13.51 -5.51 -6.64
C GLN A 54 -12.69 -4.29 -7.08
N GLU A 55 -11.76 -3.79 -6.25
CA GLU A 55 -10.89 -2.68 -6.65
C GLU A 55 -9.86 -3.07 -7.73
N THR A 56 -9.47 -4.36 -7.79
CA THR A 56 -8.55 -4.83 -8.83
C THR A 56 -9.17 -4.75 -10.23
N GLU A 57 -10.48 -5.03 -10.36
CA GLU A 57 -11.22 -4.82 -11.61
C GLU A 57 -11.45 -3.33 -11.91
N ALA A 58 -11.80 -2.53 -10.89
CA ALA A 58 -12.02 -1.09 -11.05
C ALA A 58 -10.74 -0.30 -11.40
N ALA A 59 -9.58 -0.69 -10.85
CA ALA A 59 -8.28 -0.11 -11.18
C ALA A 59 -7.86 -0.48 -12.61
N LYS A 60 -8.14 -1.71 -13.05
CA LYS A 60 -7.92 -2.15 -14.43
C LYS A 60 -8.76 -1.34 -15.43
N GLU A 61 -10.00 -1.03 -15.08
CA GLU A 61 -10.87 -0.14 -15.88
C GLU A 61 -10.33 1.29 -15.99
N ARG A 62 -9.84 1.88 -14.89
CA ARG A 62 -9.25 3.24 -14.90
C ARG A 62 -7.98 3.35 -15.72
N VAL A 63 -7.10 2.34 -15.64
CA VAL A 63 -5.86 2.32 -16.44
C VAL A 63 -6.18 2.21 -17.93
N SER A 64 -7.17 1.39 -18.30
CA SER A 64 -7.61 1.24 -19.69
C SER A 64 -8.18 2.56 -20.26
N THR A 65 -8.99 3.29 -19.48
CA THR A 65 -9.56 4.58 -19.91
C THR A 65 -8.53 5.70 -20.05
N LEU A 66 -7.47 5.70 -19.23
CA LEU A 66 -6.36 6.65 -19.35
C LEU A 66 -5.49 6.38 -20.59
N LEU A 67 -5.23 5.11 -20.89
CA LEU A 67 -4.52 4.69 -22.12
C LEU A 67 -5.30 5.08 -23.39
N ASP A 68 -6.62 4.90 -23.39
CA ASP A 68 -7.46 5.22 -24.55
C ASP A 68 -7.51 6.74 -24.84
N LYS A 69 -7.59 7.57 -23.79
CA LYS A 69 -7.54 9.04 -23.91
C LYS A 69 -6.22 9.56 -24.46
N LEU A 70 -5.10 8.93 -24.14
CA LEU A 70 -3.79 9.30 -24.68
C LEU A 70 -3.68 8.91 -26.17
N LYS A 71 -4.22 7.75 -26.55
CA LYS A 71 -4.17 7.26 -27.93
C LYS A 71 -5.02 8.10 -28.88
N ASN A 72 -6.15 8.63 -28.40
CA ASN A 72 -7.07 9.43 -29.23
C ASN A 72 -6.63 10.90 -29.42
N LYS A 73 -5.72 11.42 -28.59
CA LYS A 73 -5.23 12.80 -28.70
C LYS A 73 -4.12 12.97 -29.74
N ASN A 74 -3.44 11.90 -30.11
CA ASN A 74 -2.39 11.92 -31.14
C ASN A 74 -2.92 11.78 -32.58
N LYS A 75 -4.20 11.43 -32.77
CA LYS A 75 -4.78 11.27 -34.13
C LYS A 75 -5.33 12.57 -34.73
N ASN A 76 -5.41 13.64 -33.94
CA ASN A 76 -5.97 14.95 -34.34
C ASN A 76 -4.89 16.05 -34.50
N LYS A 77 -3.63 15.67 -34.77
CA LYS A 77 -2.54 16.62 -35.05
C LYS A 77 -1.85 16.42 -36.41
N GLU A 78 -2.38 15.56 -37.28
CA GLU A 78 -1.86 15.32 -38.65
C GLU A 78 -2.88 15.71 -39.74
N THR A 79 -3.78 16.66 -39.46
CA THR A 79 -4.72 17.20 -40.46
C THR A 79 -4.90 18.72 -40.34
N ASP A 80 -3.78 19.44 -40.26
CA ASP A 80 -3.73 20.86 -40.66
C ASP A 80 -2.45 21.11 -41.48
#